data_AF-A0A550GQY4-F1
#
_entry.id   AF-A0A550GQY4-F1
#
_cell.length_a   1.000
_cell.length_b   1.000
_cell.length_c   1.000
_cell.angle_alpha   90.00
_cell.angle_beta   90.00
_cell.angle_gamma   90.00
#
_symmetry.space_group_name_H-M   'P 1'
#
loop_
_entity.id
_entity.type
_entity.pdbx_description
1 polymer ?
#
loop_
_entity_poly.entity_id
_entity_poly.type
_entity_poly.pdbx_seq_one_letter_code
_entity_poly.pdbx_strand_id
1 'polypeptide(L)'
;DLETSRGLGELLAEVLRDRNALIMASTDLNHMEPQSTAEPKDRGVIDRILSMDEEALQSWVRNRRVSMCGYGPVSATLVASKGLGATKAKLLAYSTSGDVTGDKSAVVGYTSITIT
;
A
#
# COMPACT_ATOMS: atom_id res chain seq x y z
N ASP A 1 10.57 -6.93 -7.51
CA ASP A 1 10.03 -5.89 -8.42
C ASP A 1 8.56 -6.21 -8.74
N LEU A 2 7.97 -5.69 -9.82
CA LEU A 2 6.57 -5.91 -10.17
C LEU A 2 6.29 -7.38 -10.52
N GLU A 3 7.19 -8.01 -11.28
CA GLU A 3 7.07 -9.41 -11.68
C GLU A 3 7.10 -10.32 -10.43
N THR A 4 8.06 -10.10 -9.53
CA THR A 4 8.12 -10.84 -8.26
C THR A 4 6.85 -10.67 -7.43
N SER A 5 6.29 -9.46 -7.39
CA SER A 5 5.10 -9.17 -6.59
C SER A 5 3.86 -9.86 -7.15
N ARG A 6 3.71 -9.88 -8.49
CA ARG A 6 2.64 -10.61 -9.17
C ARG A 6 2.75 -12.11 -8.95
N GLY A 7 3.93 -12.69 -9.18
CA GLY A 7 4.15 -14.13 -8.98
C GLY A 7 3.87 -14.59 -7.54
N LEU A 8 4.29 -13.81 -6.54
CA LEU A 8 3.95 -14.10 -5.15
C LEU A 8 2.44 -13.99 -4.88
N GLY A 9 1.79 -12.94 -5.41
CA GLY A 9 0.36 -12.73 -5.23
C GLY A 9 -0.49 -13.83 -5.86
N GLU A 10 -0.13 -14.28 -7.06
CA GLU A 10 -0.78 -15.39 -7.76
C GLU A 10 -0.64 -16.71 -6.97
N LEU A 11 0.57 -17.00 -6.48
CA LEU A 11 0.82 -18.18 -5.64
C LEU A 11 -0.01 -18.14 -4.35
N LEU A 12 -0.09 -16.98 -3.70
CA LEU A 12 -0.91 -16.79 -2.50
C LEU A 12 -2.40 -17.03 -2.80
N ALA A 13 -2.93 -16.51 -3.92
CA ALA A 13 -4.30 -16.74 -4.31
C ALA A 13 -4.60 -18.23 -4.57
N GLU A 14 -3.65 -18.97 -5.14
CA GLU A 14 -3.79 -20.40 -5.37
C GLU A 14 -3.85 -21.19 -4.05
N VAL A 15 -2.87 -21.00 -3.16
CA VAL A 15 -2.79 -21.80 -1.92
C VAL A 15 -3.86 -21.46 -0.89
N LEU A 16 -4.46 -20.27 -0.98
CA LEU A 16 -5.49 -19.78 -0.06
C LEU A 16 -6.93 -19.98 -0.54
N ARG A 17 -7.17 -20.45 -1.78
CA ARG A 17 -8.51 -20.52 -2.40
C ARG A 17 -9.61 -21.15 -1.53
N ASP A 18 -9.27 -22.22 -0.81
CA ASP A 18 -10.20 -22.97 0.04
C ASP A 18 -9.85 -22.85 1.53
N ARG A 19 -9.21 -21.75 1.93
CA ARG A 19 -8.77 -21.47 3.30
C ARG A 19 -9.45 -20.22 3.84
N ASN A 20 -9.87 -20.29 5.10
CA ASN A 20 -10.22 -19.07 5.84
C ASN A 20 -8.92 -18.40 6.32
N ALA A 21 -8.47 -17.39 5.57
CA ALA A 21 -7.19 -16.72 5.80
C ALA A 21 -7.31 -15.20 5.71
N LEU A 22 -6.39 -14.51 6.38
CA LEU A 22 -6.18 -13.07 6.29
C LEU A 22 -4.81 -12.80 5.67
N ILE A 23 -4.76 -11.98 4.62
CA ILE A 23 -3.52 -11.47 4.06
C ILE A 23 -3.28 -10.06 4.61
N MET A 24 -2.10 -9.81 5.16
CA MET A 24 -1.73 -8.50 5.71
C MET A 24 -0.39 -8.05 5.13
N ALA A 25 -0.39 -6.92 4.44
CA ALA A 25 0.82 -6.19 4.10
C ALA A 25 1.14 -5.17 5.20
N SER A 26 2.32 -5.31 5.83
CA SER A 26 2.83 -4.35 6.80
C SER A 26 3.70 -3.32 6.07
N THR A 27 3.37 -2.03 6.18
CA THR A 27 4.12 -0.95 5.54
C THR A 27 3.80 0.40 6.18
N ASP A 28 4.82 1.24 6.27
CA ASP A 28 4.68 2.69 6.35
C ASP A 28 4.68 3.29 4.93
N LEU A 29 4.27 4.55 4.80
CA LEU A 29 4.29 5.30 3.55
C LEU A 29 5.58 6.14 3.43
N ASN A 30 5.50 7.42 3.08
CA ASN A 30 6.67 8.26 2.90
C ASN A 30 7.35 8.58 4.25
N HIS A 31 8.68 8.62 4.25
CA HIS A 31 9.53 8.82 5.42
C HIS A 31 10.33 10.13 5.32
N MET A 32 10.41 10.83 6.45
CA MET A 32 11.37 11.90 6.75
C MET A 32 11.34 13.08 5.78
N GLU A 33 10.15 13.42 5.26
CA GLU A 33 9.92 14.65 4.49
C GLU A 33 8.96 15.57 5.26
N PRO A 34 8.96 16.89 4.99
CA PRO A 34 7.94 17.79 5.53
C PRO A 34 6.53 17.29 5.20
N GLN A 35 5.59 17.42 6.15
CA GLN A 35 4.23 16.90 6.02
C GLN A 35 3.53 17.39 4.74
N SER A 36 3.76 18.66 4.37
CA SER A 36 3.24 19.27 3.13
C SER A 36 3.69 18.58 1.84
N THR A 37 4.82 17.87 1.89
CA THR A 37 5.39 17.12 0.75
C THR A 37 5.06 15.64 0.85
N ALA A 38 5.01 15.09 2.07
CA ALA A 38 4.65 13.69 2.32
C ALA A 38 3.19 13.40 1.96
N GLU A 39 2.24 14.25 2.40
CA GLU A 39 0.81 14.00 2.21
C GLU A 39 0.38 13.82 0.74
N PRO A 40 0.82 14.66 -0.23
CA PRO A 40 0.48 14.44 -1.63
C PRO A 40 1.06 13.13 -2.20
N LYS A 41 2.26 12.73 -1.77
CA LYS A 41 2.88 11.46 -2.19
C LYS A 41 2.11 10.27 -1.64
N ASP A 42 1.78 10.32 -0.36
CA ASP A 42 1.04 9.30 0.37
C ASP A 42 -0.37 9.14 -0.16
N ARG A 43 -1.07 10.26 -0.42
CA ARG A 43 -2.39 10.24 -1.09
C ARG A 43 -2.32 9.57 -2.44
N GLY A 44 -1.29 9.87 -3.23
CA GLY A 44 -1.10 9.19 -4.50
C GLY A 44 -0.91 7.68 -4.35
N VAL A 45 -0.16 7.21 -3.35
CA VAL A 45 -0.05 5.76 -3.04
C VAL A 45 -1.42 5.18 -2.68
N ILE A 46 -2.13 5.82 -1.75
CA ILE A 46 -3.46 5.40 -1.30
C ILE A 46 -4.41 5.26 -2.48
N ASP A 47 -4.50 6.26 -3.36
CA ASP A 47 -5.40 6.24 -4.51
C ASP A 47 -5.16 5.03 -5.43
N ARG A 48 -3.90 4.60 -5.62
CA ARG A 48 -3.56 3.44 -6.46
C ARG A 48 -3.86 2.12 -5.77
N ILE A 49 -3.74 2.06 -4.44
CA ILE A 49 -4.22 0.91 -3.67
C ILE A 49 -5.75 0.83 -3.78
N LEU A 50 -6.45 1.96 -3.65
CA LEU A 50 -7.92 2.03 -3.77
C LEU A 50 -8.43 1.66 -5.17
N SER A 51 -7.65 1.95 -6.21
CA SER A 51 -7.95 1.50 -7.58
C SER A 51 -7.58 0.03 -7.85
N MET A 52 -7.02 -0.67 -6.86
CA MET A 52 -6.57 -2.06 -6.95
C MET A 52 -5.60 -2.33 -8.12
N ASP A 53 -4.74 -1.35 -8.41
CA ASP A 53 -3.78 -1.39 -9.52
C ASP A 53 -2.35 -1.41 -8.97
N GLU A 54 -1.77 -2.60 -8.90
CA GLU A 54 -0.43 -2.82 -8.35
C GLU A 54 0.68 -2.24 -9.24
N GLU A 55 0.44 -2.11 -10.54
CA GLU A 55 1.40 -1.56 -11.50
C GLU A 55 1.43 -0.05 -11.43
N ALA A 56 0.26 0.59 -11.36
CA ALA A 56 0.14 2.01 -11.09
C ALA A 56 0.73 2.37 -9.73
N LEU A 57 0.54 1.52 -8.71
CA LEU A 57 1.15 1.70 -7.39
C LEU A 57 2.69 1.73 -7.48
N GLN A 58 3.32 0.70 -8.07
CA GLN A 58 4.79 0.69 -8.16
C GLN A 58 5.32 1.82 -9.04
N SER A 59 4.61 2.13 -10.13
CA SER A 59 4.96 3.26 -11.00
C SER A 59 4.92 4.58 -10.25
N TRP A 60 3.89 4.82 -9.43
CA TRP A 60 3.80 6.01 -8.59
C TRP A 60 4.95 6.10 -7.60
N VAL A 61 5.20 5.01 -6.85
CA VAL A 61 6.27 4.93 -5.85
C VAL A 61 7.62 5.26 -6.48
N ARG A 62 7.95 4.66 -7.63
CA ARG A 62 9.21 4.90 -8.33
C ARG A 62 9.31 6.33 -8.90
N ASN A 63 8.29 6.77 -9.64
CA ASN A 63 8.32 8.06 -10.33
C ASN A 63 8.30 9.25 -9.36
N ARG A 64 7.61 9.13 -8.23
CA ARG A 64 7.53 10.17 -7.20
C ARG A 64 8.56 10.02 -6.09
N ARG A 65 9.42 8.99 -6.17
CA ARG A 65 10.43 8.65 -5.15
C ARG A 65 9.80 8.61 -3.76
N VAL A 66 8.69 7.90 -3.63
CA VAL A 66 8.04 7.68 -2.34
C VAL A 66 8.86 6.66 -1.59
N SER A 67 9.30 6.97 -0.37
CA SER A 67 10.14 6.06 0.44
C SER A 67 9.36 4.95 1.15
N MET A 68 8.16 4.63 0.67
CA MET A 68 7.31 3.54 1.16
C MET A 68 8.11 2.24 1.29
N CYS A 69 8.13 1.63 2.47
CA CYS A 69 8.97 0.47 2.75
C CYS A 69 8.41 -0.86 2.21
N GLY A 70 7.09 -0.94 2.00
CA GLY A 70 6.39 -2.18 1.66
C GLY A 70 5.61 -2.16 0.33
N TYR A 71 6.02 -1.38 -0.67
CA TYR A 71 5.28 -1.32 -1.95
C TYR A 71 5.19 -2.70 -2.66
N GLY A 72 6.19 -3.56 -2.53
CA GLY A 72 6.17 -4.94 -3.06
C GLY A 72 5.15 -5.84 -2.36
N PRO A 73 5.20 -5.99 -1.01
CA PRO A 73 4.19 -6.70 -0.24
C PRO A 73 2.75 -6.21 -0.47
N VAL A 74 2.55 -4.89 -0.59
CA VAL A 74 1.24 -4.33 -0.94
C VAL A 74 0.81 -4.73 -2.35
N SER A 75 1.70 -4.64 -3.35
CA SER A 75 1.42 -5.14 -4.71
C SER A 75 1.02 -6.62 -4.72
N ALA A 76 1.75 -7.47 -3.99
CA ALA A 76 1.42 -8.90 -3.89
C ALA A 76 0.06 -9.13 -3.23
N THR A 77 -0.26 -8.35 -2.19
CA THR A 77 -1.57 -8.41 -1.51
C THR A 77 -2.71 -8.01 -2.43
N LEU A 78 -2.54 -6.97 -3.26
CA LEU A 78 -3.52 -6.57 -4.26
C LEU A 78 -3.79 -7.69 -5.28
N VAL A 79 -2.73 -8.31 -5.81
CA VAL A 79 -2.83 -9.42 -6.77
C VAL A 79 -3.52 -10.63 -6.13
N ALA A 80 -3.07 -11.04 -4.94
CA ALA A 80 -3.66 -12.17 -4.22
C ALA A 80 -5.14 -11.95 -3.92
N SER A 81 -5.50 -10.76 -3.43
CA SER A 81 -6.88 -10.42 -3.10
C SER A 81 -7.78 -10.44 -4.32
N LYS A 82 -7.33 -9.89 -5.47
CA LYS A 82 -8.06 -9.98 -6.74
C LYS A 82 -8.26 -11.42 -7.18
N GLY A 83 -7.23 -12.26 -7.08
CA GLY A 83 -7.29 -13.69 -7.42
C GLY A 83 -8.25 -14.49 -6.51
N LEU A 84 -8.50 -14.01 -5.29
CA LEU A 84 -9.45 -14.57 -4.34
C LEU A 84 -10.87 -13.94 -4.46
N GLY A 85 -11.10 -13.08 -5.46
CA GLY A 85 -12.41 -12.51 -5.78
C GLY A 85 -12.70 -11.14 -5.16
N ALA A 86 -11.73 -10.50 -4.51
CA ALA A 86 -11.91 -9.15 -3.98
C ALA A 86 -12.07 -8.13 -5.11
N THR A 87 -12.96 -7.14 -4.92
CA THR A 87 -13.30 -6.14 -5.94
C THR A 87 -13.22 -4.70 -5.45
N LYS A 88 -13.01 -4.49 -4.14
CA LYS A 88 -12.99 -3.19 -3.50
C LYS A 88 -11.83 -3.06 -2.54
N ALA A 89 -11.23 -1.88 -2.53
CA ALA A 89 -10.35 -1.44 -1.47
C ALA A 89 -10.95 -0.18 -0.82
N LYS A 90 -10.85 -0.08 0.50
CA LYS A 90 -11.42 1.03 1.28
C LYS A 90 -10.39 1.55 2.27
N LEU A 91 -10.16 2.86 2.23
CA LEU A 91 -9.37 3.56 3.24
C LEU A 91 -10.15 3.61 4.56
N LEU A 92 -9.55 3.11 5.62
CA LEU A 92 -10.07 3.22 6.98
C LEU A 92 -9.52 4.45 7.68
N ALA A 93 -8.21 4.67 7.57
CA ALA A 93 -7.54 5.78 8.23
C ALA A 93 -6.24 6.14 7.50
N TYR A 94 -5.86 7.41 7.60
CA TYR A 94 -4.55 7.92 7.22
C TYR A 94 -4.13 8.98 8.24
N SER A 95 -2.87 8.97 8.64
CA SER A 95 -2.26 9.97 9.53
C SER A 95 -0.76 10.03 9.28
N THR A 96 -0.10 11.01 9.89
CA THR A 96 1.35 11.14 9.91
C THR A 96 1.86 11.20 11.35
N SER A 97 3.14 10.94 11.57
CA SER A 97 3.76 11.13 12.89
C SER A 97 3.60 12.56 13.42
N GLY A 98 3.55 13.55 12.53
CA GLY A 98 3.34 14.96 12.86
C GLY A 98 1.96 15.26 13.45
N ASP A 99 0.95 14.43 13.17
CA ASP A 99 -0.39 14.57 13.77
C ASP A 99 -0.39 14.21 15.26
N VAL A 100 0.61 13.45 15.72
CA VAL A 100 0.80 13.06 17.12
C VAL A 100 1.82 13.95 17.82
N THR A 101 2.96 14.22 17.17
CA THR A 101 4.07 14.96 17.79
C THR A 101 3.93 16.48 17.69
N GLY A 102 3.17 16.97 16.71
CA GLY A 102 3.12 18.39 16.34
C GLY A 102 4.31 18.85 15.49
N ASP A 103 5.37 18.04 15.35
CA ASP A 103 6.50 18.33 14.46
C ASP A 103 6.19 17.86 13.05
N LYS A 104 6.04 18.82 12.13
CA LYS A 104 5.69 18.60 10.73
C LYS A 104 6.88 18.74 9.78
N SER A 105 8.08 18.94 10.30
CA SER A 105 9.28 19.19 9.51
C SER A 105 9.84 17.92 8.86
N ALA A 106 9.64 16.76 9.48
CA ALA A 106 9.99 15.44 8.96
C ALA A 106 9.03 14.40 9.54
N VAL A 107 8.14 13.85 8.70
CA VAL A 107 7.10 12.91 9.14
C VAL A 107 7.21 11.54 8.48
N VAL A 108 6.63 10.53 9.13
CA VAL A 108 6.32 9.23 8.53
C VAL A 108 4.81 9.15 8.32
N GLY A 109 4.38 8.72 7.13
CA GLY A 109 2.97 8.50 6.79
C GLY A 109 2.48 7.09 7.15
N TYR A 110 1.27 6.99 7.68
CA TYR A 110 0.63 5.75 8.10
C TYR A 110 -0.75 5.61 7.47
N THR A 111 -1.11 4.39 7.06
CA THR A 111 -2.43 4.13 6.47
C THR A 111 -2.98 2.78 6.90
N SER A 112 -4.31 2.67 6.95
CA SER A 112 -5.03 1.42 7.12
C SER A 112 -6.07 1.28 6.01
N ILE A 113 -6.00 0.18 5.27
CA ILE A 113 -6.86 -0.10 4.12
C ILE A 113 -7.37 -1.55 4.23
N THR A 114 -8.66 -1.74 3.99
CA THR A 114 -9.28 -3.07 3.87
C THR A 114 -9.54 -3.39 2.41
N ILE A 115 -9.36 -4.65 2.01
CA ILE A 115 -9.64 -5.16 0.67
C ILE A 115 -10.67 -6.28 0.77
N THR A 116 -11.72 -6.22 -0.04
CA THR A 116 -12.89 -7.13 -0.01
C THR A 116 -13.49 -7.34 -1.37
#